data_AF-A0A7G9QFK5-F1
#
_entry.id   AF-A0A7G9QFK5-F1
#
_cell.length_a   1.000
_cell.length_b   1.000
_cell.length_c   1.000
_cell.angle_alpha   90.00
_cell.angle_beta   90.00
_cell.angle_gamma   90.00
#
_symmetry.space_group_name_H-M   'P 1'
#
loop_
_entity.id
_entity.type
_entity.pdbx_description
1 polymer ?
#
loop_
_entity_poly.entity_id
_entity_poly.type
_entity_poly.pdbx_seq_one_letter_code
_entity_poly.pdbx_strand_id
1 'polypeptide(L)' 'MQQGTVKFFNETKGFGFITPSNGDAEIFVHASGLIDNIRENDTVNYDVEEGRKGLNAVNVKVA' A
#
# COMPACT_ATOMS: atom_id res chain seq x y z
N MET A 1 -7.25 10.03 -0.50
CA MET A 1 -6.18 9.64 -1.43
C MET A 1 -4.85 10.22 -0.98
N GLN A 2 -3.97 9.33 -0.52
CA GLN A 2 -2.55 9.57 -0.25
C GLN A 2 -1.71 8.96 -1.38
N GLN A 3 -0.47 9.41 -1.49
CA GLN A 3 0.51 8.87 -2.44
C GLN A 3 1.70 8.29 -1.67
N GLY A 4 2.31 7.26 -2.23
CA GLY A 4 3.51 6.65 -1.68
C GLY A 4 4.20 5.74 -2.66
N THR A 5 5.30 5.15 -2.23
CA THR A 5 6.06 4.17 -3.00
C THR A 5 5.96 2.82 -2.34
N VAL A 6 5.71 1.78 -3.12
CA VAL A 6 5.69 0.40 -2.63
C VAL A 6 7.11 0.02 -2.23
N LYS A 7 7.34 -0.11 -0.92
CA LYS A 7 8.65 -0.48 -0.37
C LYS A 7 8.95 -1.96 -0.61
N PHE A 8 7.91 -2.78 -0.54
CA PHE A 8 8.00 -4.23 -0.70
C PHE A 8 6.59 -4.79 -0.91
N PHE A 9 6.44 -5.75 -1.82
CA PHE A 9 5.21 -6.53 -1.96
C PHE A 9 5.53 -7.98 -2.25
N ASN A 10 4.97 -8.90 -1.44
CA ASN A 10 5.08 -10.33 -1.66
C ASN A 10 3.82 -10.84 -2.34
N GLU A 11 3.89 -11.05 -3.65
CA GLU A 11 2.75 -11.55 -4.45
C GLU A 11 2.26 -12.93 -3.98
N THR A 12 3.17 -13.79 -3.51
CA THR A 12 2.81 -15.14 -3.03
C THR A 12 2.05 -15.10 -1.70
N LYS A 13 2.43 -14.21 -0.79
CA LYS A 13 1.76 -14.04 0.51
C LYS A 13 0.63 -13.01 0.48
N GLY A 14 0.53 -12.21 -0.58
CA GLY A 14 -0.51 -11.21 -0.78
C GLY A 14 -0.42 -10.00 0.15
N PHE A 15 0.77 -9.61 0.61
CA PHE A 15 0.94 -8.41 1.44
C PHE A 15 2.26 -7.69 1.21
N GLY A 16 2.32 -6.44 1.63
CA GLY A 16 3.49 -5.59 1.54
C GLY A 16 3.40 -4.35 2.42
N PHE A 17 4.26 -3.38 2.11
CA PHE A 17 4.30 -2.09 2.77
C PHE A 17 4.49 -0.96 1.76
N ILE A 18 3.83 0.17 2.01
CA ILE A 18 3.95 1.40 1.25
C ILE A 18 4.62 2.44 2.15
N THR A 19 5.63 3.12 1.63
CA THR A 19 6.24 4.30 2.26
C THR A 19 5.47 5.54 1.78
N PRO A 20 4.74 6.23 2.67
CA PRO A 20 4.01 7.45 2.33
C PRO A 20 4.95 8.58 1.90
N SER A 21 4.54 9.40 0.92
CA SER A 21 5.34 10.55 0.47
C SER A 21 5.41 11.69 1.48
N ASN A 22 4.49 11.73 2.45
CA ASN A 22 4.42 12.74 3.50
C ASN A 22 5.35 12.48 4.70
N GLY A 23 6.10 11.36 4.70
CA GLY A 23 7.04 11.00 5.76
C GLY A 23 6.41 10.29 6.96
N ASP A 24 5.14 9.89 6.86
CA ASP A 24 4.49 9.07 7.89
C ASP A 24 5.08 7.64 7.96
N ALA A 25 4.68 6.91 9.00
CA ALA A 25 5.04 5.52 9.17
C ALA A 25 4.57 4.65 7.99
N GLU A 26 5.28 3.54 7.76
CA GLU A 26 4.94 2.59 6.71
C GLU A 26 3.53 2.05 6.87
N ILE A 27 2.78 2.08 5.78
CA ILE A 27 1.39 1.64 5.74
C ILE A 27 1.36 0.21 5.22
N PHE A 28 0.66 -0.67 5.93
CA PHE A 28 0.49 -2.05 5.51
C PHE A 28 -0.45 -2.11 4.30
N VAL A 29 -0.13 -2.94 3.31
CA VAL A 29 -1.00 -3.21 2.16
C VAL A 29 -1.26 -4.70 2.03
N HIS A 30 -2.51 -5.07 1.75
CA HIS A 30 -2.94 -6.44 1.47
C HIS A 30 -3.50 -6.53 0.05
N ALA A 31 -3.36 -7.69 -0.58
CA ALA A 31 -3.87 -7.97 -1.93
C ALA A 31 -5.36 -7.68 -2.08
N SER A 32 -6.16 -7.81 -1.02
CA SER A 32 -7.60 -7.48 -1.05
C SER A 32 -7.90 -5.98 -1.19
N GLY A 33 -6.93 -5.11 -0.91
CA GLY A 33 -7.06 -3.66 -1.04
C GLY A 33 -6.54 -3.12 -2.38
N LEU A 34 -6.02 -4.00 -3.25
CA LEU A 34 -5.48 -3.64 -4.54
C LEU A 34 -6.59 -3.51 -5.59
N ILE A 35 -6.53 -2.43 -6.37
CA ILE A 35 -7.28 -2.27 -7.62
C ILE A 35 -6.40 -2.73 -8.79
N ASP A 36 -5.14 -2.33 -8.78
CA ASP A 36 -4.12 -2.75 -9.76
C ASP A 36 -3.07 -3.65 -9.10
N ASN A 37 -2.41 -4.47 -9.92
CA ASN A 37 -1.21 -5.17 -9.45
C ASN A 37 -0.08 -4.17 -9.21
N ILE A 38 0.60 -4.30 -8.07
CA ILE A 38 1.69 -3.42 -7.66
C ILE A 38 2.98 -4.21 -7.48
N ARG A 39 4.11 -3.56 -7.70
CA ARG A 39 5.45 -4.11 -7.53
C ARG A 39 6.30 -3.21 -6.66
N GLU A 40 7.41 -3.75 -6.16
CA GLU A 40 8.39 -2.97 -5.44
C GLU A 40 8.88 -1.78 -6.29
N ASN A 41 8.99 -0.60 -5.66
CA ASN A 41 9.32 0.70 -6.24
C ASN A 41 8.21 1.36 -7.08
N ASP A 42 7.02 0.77 -7.21
CA ASP A 42 5.90 1.44 -7.87
C ASP A 42 5.42 2.63 -7.04
N THR A 43 5.13 3.75 -7.72
CA THR A 43 4.38 4.86 -7.14
C THR A 43 2.90 4.51 -7.18
N VAL A 44 2.21 4.64 -6.06
CA VAL A 44 0.81 4.25 -5.91
C VAL A 44 -0.01 5.35 -5.25
N ASN A 45 -1.29 5.41 -5.62
CA ASN A 45 -2.30 6.18 -4.91
C ASN A 45 -3.19 5.21 -4.12
N TYR A 46 -3.52 5.57 -2.89
CA TYR A 46 -4.31 4.72 -1.99
C TYR A 46 -5.11 5.56 -0.99
N ASP A 47 -6.10 4.95 -0.36
CA ASP A 47 -6.74 5.47 0.85
C ASP A 47 -6.25 4.70 2.07
N VAL A 48 -6.37 5.30 3.25
CA VAL A 48 -5.93 4.68 4.51
C VAL A 48 -7.15 4.42 5.39
N GLU A 49 -7.26 3.21 5.90
CA GLU A 49 -8.31 2.78 6.82
C GLU A 49 -7.71 2.10 8.06
N GLU A 50 -8.39 2.20 9.19
CA GLU A 50 -8.01 1.48 10.41
C GLU A 50 -8.40 0.00 10.29
N GLY A 51 -7.39 -0.87 10.18
CA GLY A 51 -7.54 -2.32 10.18
C GLY A 51 -7.24 -2.93 11.55
N ARG A 52 -7.47 -4.25 11.66
CA ARG A 52 -7.18 -5.03 12.88
C ARG A 52 -5.72 -5.00 13.33
N LYS A 53 -4.80 -4.60 12.44
CA LYS A 53 -3.35 -4.56 12.67
C LYS A 53 -2.75 -3.15 12.58
N GLY A 54 -3.60 -2.11 12.61
CA GLY A 54 -3.20 -0.73 12.38
C GLY A 54 -3.65 -0.22 11.02
N LEU A 55 -3.00 0.85 10.55
CA LEU A 55 -3.35 1.52 9.30
C LEU A 55 -3.09 0.61 8.09
N ASN A 56 -4.11 0.44 7.27
CA ASN A 56 -4.08 -0.33 6.04
C ASN A 56 -4.33 0.57 4.83
N ALA A 57 -3.59 0.33 3.74
CA ALA A 57 -3.86 0.90 2.44
C ALA A 57 -4.96 0.11 1.72
N VAL A 58 -5.97 0.83 1.21
CA VAL A 58 -7.09 0.31 0.42
C VAL A 58 -7.24 1.14 -0.86
N ASN A 59 -8.02 0.63 -1.82
CA ASN A 59 -8.20 1.23 -3.15
C ASN A 59 -6.86 1.56 -3.84
N VAL A 60 -5.86 0.68 -3.67
CA VAL A 60 -4.49 0.91 -4.12
C VAL A 60 -4.40 0.76 -5.63
N LYS A 61 -3.93 1.80 -6.31
CA LYS A 61 -3.75 1.84 -7.77
C LYS A 61 -2.38 2.40 -8.13
N VAL A 62 -1.83 1.97 -9.25
CA VAL A 62 -0.56 2.54 -9.77
C VAL A 62 -0.83 3.99 -10.19
N ALA A 63 0.10 4.90 -9.87
CA ALA A 63 -0.03 6.34 -10.10
C ALA A 63 0.30 6.75 -11.55
#